data_AF-A0A7Y4R1W6-F1
#
_entry.id   AF-A0A7Y4R1W6-F1
#
_cell.length_a   1.000
_cell.length_b   1.000
_cell.length_c   1.000
_cell.angle_alpha   90.00
_cell.angle_beta   90.00
_cell.angle_gamma   90.00
#
_symmetry.space_group_name_H-M   'P 1'
#
loop_
_entity.id
_entity.type
_entity.pdbx_description
1 polymer ?
#
loop_
_entity_poly.entity_id
_entity_poly.type
_entity_poly.pdbx_seq_one_letter_code
_entity_poly.pdbx_strand_id
1 'polypeptide(L)'
;MKKFFLIGFLLVAHAMAGQTIHVGAKHFNEGYILSEIIAQLLESEGFAVERHYNLGGTLVCFEALRNRAIDVYPEYSGTLTAEILKESNMEYASMNAALQERYGLEVSAPYGFNNSYALVCTRDFSTRTKILSIADLKNHPELKIGMSYEFLKREDGWENLAKKYALPQKAVGLEHGLAYQALTETKIDITDAYSTDGEISQYGLIVLKDDQNFFPAYQATSLYQKNLDARAKKILSRLDGQIDEKAMQAMNGEVLYEKKTFAEVAASFLSTKLKITTQSGQPTSVANDVISKTGTHLLLTFSALLAAILFAVPLGIWLYWKPRVSNGILYFTGLLQTIPSIALLAIMIPVFGIGTWPAIVALFLYALLPILRNTLAGLRSVDPLVKKVADGIGMTRFQKLKWVELPLAMPMLLTGIRTAAVINVGTATLAAFIGAGGLGEFIVTGLALNNTSLILRGAIPAAVLAILIEIAFTLLEKVWVPKHLRGSK
;
A
#
# COMPACT_ATOMS: atom_id res chain seq x y z
N MET A 1 -2.89 -38.45 -33.41
CA MET A 1 -4.28 -37.97 -33.24
C MET A 1 -4.71 -37.70 -31.78
N LYS A 2 -3.94 -38.08 -30.74
CA LYS A 2 -4.30 -37.79 -29.33
C LYS A 2 -3.77 -36.46 -28.75
N LYS A 3 -2.90 -35.73 -29.47
CA LYS A 3 -2.35 -34.42 -29.02
C LYS A 3 -3.20 -33.20 -29.42
N PHE A 4 -4.14 -33.36 -30.36
CA PHE A 4 -5.03 -32.27 -30.78
C PHE A 4 -6.26 -32.11 -29.87
N PHE A 5 -6.62 -33.13 -29.09
CA PHE A 5 -7.75 -33.07 -28.15
C PHE A 5 -7.44 -32.29 -26.86
N LEU A 6 -6.16 -32.20 -26.46
CA LEU A 6 -5.77 -31.49 -25.23
C LEU A 6 -5.70 -29.96 -25.42
N ILE A 7 -5.38 -29.51 -26.64
CA ILE A 7 -5.32 -28.08 -26.98
C ILE A 7 -6.75 -27.50 -27.14
N GLY A 8 -7.71 -28.31 -27.61
CA GLY A 8 -9.12 -27.92 -27.67
C GLY A 8 -9.74 -27.72 -26.29
N PHE A 9 -9.33 -28.48 -25.27
CA PHE A 9 -9.89 -28.35 -23.91
C PHE A 9 -9.36 -27.11 -23.17
N LEU A 10 -8.12 -26.68 -23.46
CA LEU A 10 -7.54 -25.44 -22.92
C LEU A 10 -8.10 -24.18 -23.58
N LEU A 11 -8.49 -24.24 -24.86
CA LEU A 11 -9.12 -23.12 -25.57
C LEU A 11 -10.61 -22.95 -25.21
N VAL A 12 -11.32 -24.04 -24.86
CA VAL A 12 -12.71 -23.97 -24.40
C VAL A 12 -12.80 -23.54 -22.92
N ALA A 13 -11.80 -23.86 -22.09
CA ALA A 13 -11.74 -23.37 -20.71
C ALA A 13 -11.44 -21.86 -20.60
N HIS A 14 -10.72 -21.28 -21.56
CA HIS A 14 -10.48 -19.83 -21.62
C HIS A 14 -11.69 -19.01 -22.10
N ALA A 15 -12.66 -19.65 -22.77
CA ALA A 15 -13.84 -18.97 -23.30
C ALA A 15 -14.97 -18.76 -22.26
N MET A 16 -14.83 -19.33 -21.05
CA MET A 16 -15.83 -19.25 -19.98
C MET A 16 -15.32 -18.56 -18.71
N ALA A 17 -14.05 -18.14 -18.66
CA ALA A 17 -13.58 -17.25 -17.61
C ALA A 17 -14.07 -15.84 -17.94
N GLY A 18 -15.08 -15.36 -17.20
CA GLY A 18 -15.52 -13.97 -17.29
C GLY A 18 -14.32 -13.02 -17.10
N GLN A 19 -14.39 -11.83 -17.70
CA GLN A 19 -13.37 -10.80 -17.54
C GLN A 19 -13.10 -10.57 -16.04
N THR A 20 -11.86 -10.78 -15.60
CA THR A 20 -11.44 -10.43 -14.24
C THR A 20 -11.42 -8.91 -14.12
N ILE A 21 -12.10 -8.38 -13.12
CA ILE A 21 -12.10 -6.95 -12.80
C ILE A 21 -11.15 -6.72 -11.63
N HIS A 22 -10.22 -5.79 -11.78
CA HIS A 22 -9.25 -5.42 -10.76
C HIS A 22 -9.77 -4.22 -9.98
N VAL A 23 -10.09 -4.41 -8.70
CA VAL A 23 -10.65 -3.36 -7.83
C VAL A 23 -9.54 -2.79 -6.94
N GLY A 24 -9.28 -1.49 -7.08
CA GLY A 24 -8.28 -0.77 -6.30
C GLY A 24 -8.85 -0.14 -5.03
N ALA A 25 -7.98 0.21 -4.07
CA ALA A 25 -8.33 1.00 -2.90
C ALA A 25 -7.20 1.96 -2.48
N LYS A 26 -7.57 3.19 -2.13
CA LYS A 26 -6.71 4.15 -1.41
C LYS A 26 -6.42 3.65 0.02
N HIS A 27 -5.33 4.12 0.61
CA HIS A 27 -4.86 3.67 1.93
C HIS A 27 -5.57 4.36 3.11
N PHE A 28 -6.87 4.12 3.27
CA PHE A 28 -7.65 4.49 4.45
C PHE A 28 -8.93 3.65 4.54
N ASN A 29 -9.56 3.66 5.72
CA ASN A 29 -10.63 2.71 6.10
C ASN A 29 -11.82 2.73 5.15
N GLU A 30 -12.39 3.91 4.92
CA GLU A 30 -13.53 4.07 4.04
C GLU A 30 -13.22 3.64 2.59
N GLY A 31 -12.00 3.91 2.11
CA GLY A 31 -11.51 3.42 0.81
C GLY A 31 -11.56 1.89 0.71
N TYR A 32 -11.15 1.17 1.74
CA TYR A 32 -11.23 -0.30 1.77
C TYR A 32 -12.67 -0.81 1.83
N ILE A 33 -13.52 -0.21 2.67
CA ILE A 33 -14.92 -0.61 2.81
C ILE A 33 -15.64 -0.47 1.46
N LEU A 34 -15.53 0.69 0.82
CA LEU A 34 -16.19 0.96 -0.47
C LEU A 34 -15.65 0.04 -1.57
N SER A 35 -14.35 -0.22 -1.58
CA SER A 35 -13.74 -1.13 -2.57
C SER A 35 -14.19 -2.58 -2.38
N GLU A 36 -14.43 -3.00 -1.14
CA GLU A 36 -14.91 -4.35 -0.83
C GLU A 36 -16.41 -4.48 -1.12
N ILE A 37 -17.20 -3.41 -0.93
CA ILE A 37 -18.59 -3.33 -1.41
C ILE A 37 -18.62 -3.49 -2.94
N ILE A 38 -17.77 -2.76 -3.67
CA ILE A 38 -17.65 -2.88 -5.14
C ILE A 38 -17.28 -4.31 -5.54
N ALA A 39 -16.25 -4.88 -4.92
CA ALA A 39 -15.75 -6.21 -5.24
C ALA A 39 -16.84 -7.27 -5.05
N GLN A 40 -17.47 -7.32 -3.88
CA GLN A 40 -18.49 -8.31 -3.58
C GLN A 40 -19.78 -8.11 -4.40
N LEU A 41 -20.12 -6.86 -4.73
CA LEU A 41 -21.24 -6.57 -5.61
C LEU A 41 -21.01 -7.13 -7.02
N LEU A 42 -19.81 -6.95 -7.58
CA LEU A 42 -19.43 -7.51 -8.88
C LEU A 42 -19.38 -9.06 -8.83
N GLU A 43 -18.81 -9.63 -7.78
CA GLU A 43 -18.75 -11.09 -7.57
C GLU A 43 -20.13 -11.72 -7.45
N SER A 44 -21.08 -11.06 -6.77
CA SER A 44 -22.47 -11.54 -6.65
C SER A 44 -23.19 -11.66 -7.99
N GLU A 45 -22.69 -10.96 -9.00
CA GLU A 45 -23.19 -10.96 -10.37
C GLU A 45 -22.30 -11.79 -11.31
N GLY A 46 -21.35 -12.57 -10.77
CA GLY A 46 -20.56 -13.55 -11.52
C GLY A 46 -19.31 -12.99 -12.22
N PHE A 47 -18.83 -11.80 -11.86
CA PHE A 47 -17.48 -11.37 -12.23
C PHE A 47 -16.44 -12.04 -11.33
N ALA A 48 -15.30 -12.41 -11.91
CA ALA A 48 -14.10 -12.67 -11.13
C ALA A 48 -13.49 -11.32 -10.73
N VAL A 49 -13.09 -11.17 -9.47
CA VAL A 49 -12.52 -9.91 -8.96
C VAL A 49 -11.15 -10.13 -8.32
N GLU A 50 -10.17 -9.33 -8.72
CA GLU A 50 -8.88 -9.23 -8.05
C GLU A 50 -8.81 -7.95 -7.22
N ARG A 51 -8.44 -8.10 -5.94
CA ARG A 51 -8.39 -7.00 -4.96
C ARG A 51 -6.98 -6.43 -4.90
N HIS A 52 -6.81 -5.21 -5.40
CA HIS A 52 -5.55 -4.47 -5.37
C HIS A 52 -5.64 -3.37 -4.33
N TYR A 53 -5.67 -3.77 -3.07
CA TYR A 53 -5.81 -2.84 -1.95
C TYR A 53 -4.44 -2.33 -1.49
N ASN A 54 -4.44 -1.21 -0.77
CA ASN A 54 -3.25 -0.56 -0.23
C ASN A 54 -2.35 0.07 -1.31
N LEU A 55 -2.95 0.65 -2.36
CA LEU A 55 -2.17 1.30 -3.42
C LEU A 55 -1.58 2.65 -2.99
N GLY A 56 -1.90 3.15 -1.79
CA GLY A 56 -1.42 4.44 -1.30
C GLY A 56 -2.42 5.56 -1.54
N GLY A 57 -1.93 6.75 -1.89
CA GLY A 57 -2.76 7.95 -2.08
C GLY A 57 -3.42 8.05 -3.46
N THR A 58 -4.11 9.16 -3.70
CA THR A 58 -4.85 9.48 -4.93
C THR A 58 -4.02 9.25 -6.20
N LEU A 59 -2.85 9.88 -6.30
CA LEU A 59 -2.03 9.83 -7.52
C LEU A 59 -1.59 8.41 -7.86
N VAL A 60 -1.37 7.56 -6.86
CA VAL A 60 -0.99 6.17 -7.10
C VAL A 60 -2.15 5.36 -7.65
N CYS A 61 -3.35 5.49 -7.06
CA CYS A 61 -4.55 4.84 -7.55
C CYS A 61 -4.89 5.33 -8.97
N PHE A 62 -4.76 6.63 -9.21
CA PHE A 62 -4.98 7.24 -10.52
C PHE A 62 -4.03 6.70 -11.59
N GLU A 63 -2.73 6.62 -11.31
CA GLU A 63 -1.76 6.05 -12.25
C GLU A 63 -1.95 4.54 -12.44
N ALA A 64 -2.30 3.80 -11.38
CA ALA A 64 -2.66 2.39 -11.48
C ALA A 64 -3.88 2.20 -12.38
N LEU A 65 -4.89 3.06 -12.26
CA LEU A 65 -6.06 3.05 -13.12
C LEU A 65 -5.64 3.36 -14.55
N ARG A 66 -4.93 4.46 -14.81
CA ARG A 66 -4.45 4.85 -16.16
C ARG A 66 -3.64 3.76 -16.86
N ASN A 67 -2.79 3.05 -16.12
CA ASN A 67 -1.98 1.96 -16.63
C ASN A 67 -2.71 0.61 -16.71
N ARG A 68 -4.04 0.59 -16.45
CA ARG A 68 -4.91 -0.61 -16.43
C ARG A 68 -4.43 -1.70 -15.48
N ALA A 69 -3.75 -1.30 -14.41
CA ALA A 69 -3.37 -2.19 -13.33
C ALA A 69 -4.50 -2.33 -12.30
N ILE A 70 -5.45 -1.39 -12.31
CA ILE A 70 -6.81 -1.54 -11.76
C ILE A 70 -7.82 -1.07 -12.80
N ASP A 71 -9.07 -1.51 -12.65
CA ASP A 71 -10.19 -1.18 -13.54
C ASP A 71 -11.17 -0.18 -12.91
N VAL A 72 -11.31 -0.22 -11.58
CA VAL A 72 -12.21 0.64 -10.80
C VAL A 72 -11.68 0.84 -9.39
N TYR A 73 -11.89 2.02 -8.81
CA TYR A 73 -11.74 2.26 -7.37
C TYR A 73 -12.62 3.41 -6.87
N PRO A 74 -12.92 3.50 -5.55
CA PRO A 74 -13.62 4.64 -4.95
C PRO A 74 -12.75 5.90 -4.92
N GLU A 75 -13.30 7.02 -5.39
CA GLU A 75 -12.66 8.33 -5.40
C GLU A 75 -13.66 9.45 -5.03
N TYR A 76 -13.15 10.66 -4.76
CA TYR A 76 -13.94 11.79 -4.29
C TYR A 76 -13.88 12.94 -5.29
N SER A 77 -15.02 13.57 -5.55
CA SER A 77 -15.13 14.68 -6.51
C SER A 77 -14.13 15.80 -6.25
N GLY A 78 -14.02 16.28 -4.99
CA GLY A 78 -13.09 17.34 -4.61
C GLY A 78 -11.62 16.98 -4.87
N THR A 79 -11.25 15.72 -4.62
CA THR A 79 -9.91 15.20 -4.87
C THR A 79 -9.61 15.12 -6.37
N LEU A 80 -10.57 14.66 -7.18
CA LEU A 80 -10.45 14.63 -8.65
C LEU A 80 -10.21 16.03 -9.21
N THR A 81 -10.93 17.02 -8.72
CA THR A 81 -10.77 18.41 -9.16
C THR A 81 -9.45 19.01 -8.71
N ALA A 82 -9.06 18.82 -7.45
CA ALA A 82 -7.88 19.47 -6.87
C ALA A 82 -6.55 18.82 -7.27
N GLU A 83 -6.46 17.49 -7.23
CA GLU A 83 -5.18 16.77 -7.40
C GLU A 83 -4.95 16.29 -8.84
N ILE A 84 -6.02 15.84 -9.51
CA ILE A 84 -5.94 15.24 -10.84
C ILE A 84 -6.12 16.32 -11.92
N LEU A 85 -7.27 17.01 -11.92
CA LEU A 85 -7.60 18.02 -12.92
C LEU A 85 -6.92 19.37 -12.66
N LYS A 86 -6.60 19.67 -11.40
CA LYS A 86 -6.03 20.94 -10.92
C LYS A 86 -6.90 22.14 -11.29
N GLU A 87 -8.21 21.99 -11.16
CA GLU A 87 -9.23 23.00 -11.46
C GLU A 87 -10.23 23.06 -10.31
N SER A 88 -10.47 24.25 -9.76
CA SER A 88 -11.37 24.43 -8.60
C SER A 88 -12.82 24.64 -9.01
N ASN A 89 -13.77 24.27 -8.14
CA ASN A 89 -15.21 24.54 -8.30
C ASN A 89 -15.85 23.99 -9.58
N MET A 90 -15.38 22.84 -10.08
CA MET A 90 -16.01 22.20 -11.23
C MET A 90 -17.34 21.55 -10.83
N GLU A 91 -18.38 21.81 -11.62
CA GLU A 91 -19.62 21.02 -11.60
C GLU A 91 -19.33 19.54 -11.90
N TYR A 92 -20.06 18.62 -11.26
CA TYR A 92 -19.80 17.18 -11.35
C TYR A 92 -19.81 16.65 -12.80
N ALA A 93 -20.73 17.14 -13.63
CA ALA A 93 -20.82 16.77 -15.04
C ALA A 93 -19.59 17.26 -15.85
N SER A 94 -19.12 18.48 -15.57
CA SER A 94 -17.94 19.05 -16.21
C SER A 94 -16.66 18.32 -15.79
N MET A 95 -16.56 17.93 -14.52
CA MET A 95 -15.49 17.08 -14.01
C MET A 95 -15.45 15.73 -14.74
N ASN A 96 -16.60 15.05 -14.87
CA ASN A 96 -16.68 13.77 -15.59
C ASN A 96 -16.29 13.92 -17.07
N ALA A 97 -16.76 14.98 -17.74
CA ALA A 97 -16.39 15.26 -19.13
C ALA A 97 -14.87 15.48 -19.29
N ALA A 98 -14.24 16.24 -18.40
CA ALA A 98 -12.80 16.48 -18.42
C ALA A 98 -11.99 15.19 -18.18
N LEU A 99 -12.42 14.33 -17.26
CA LEU A 99 -11.78 13.03 -17.02
C LEU A 99 -11.85 12.12 -18.25
N GLN A 100 -13.00 12.11 -18.93
CA GLN A 100 -13.20 11.32 -20.14
C GLN A 100 -12.33 11.81 -21.30
N GLU A 101 -12.25 13.13 -21.50
CA GLU A 101 -11.49 13.73 -22.59
C GLU A 101 -9.98 13.60 -22.37
N ARG A 102 -9.50 13.93 -21.17
CA ARG A 102 -8.05 14.02 -20.88
C ARG A 102 -7.43 12.67 -20.59
N TYR A 103 -8.18 11.73 -20.00
CA TYR A 103 -7.62 10.49 -19.47
C TYR A 103 -8.35 9.22 -19.91
N GLY A 104 -9.50 9.33 -20.59
CA GLY A 104 -10.31 8.16 -20.94
C GLY A 104 -10.88 7.45 -19.70
N LEU A 105 -11.16 8.22 -18.64
CA LEU A 105 -11.73 7.73 -17.38
C LEU A 105 -13.14 8.30 -17.18
N GLU A 106 -13.95 7.61 -16.40
CA GLU A 106 -15.34 7.97 -16.15
C GLU A 106 -15.67 7.77 -14.66
N VAL A 107 -16.53 8.64 -14.13
CA VAL A 107 -17.06 8.50 -12.76
C VAL A 107 -18.52 8.03 -12.77
N SER A 108 -18.91 7.20 -11.79
CA SER A 108 -20.33 6.91 -11.53
C SER A 108 -21.07 8.14 -11.01
N ALA A 109 -22.38 8.04 -10.79
CA ALA A 109 -23.03 9.01 -9.92
C ALA A 109 -22.50 8.86 -8.47
N PRO A 110 -22.64 9.88 -7.61
CA PRO A 110 -22.27 9.78 -6.21
C PRO A 110 -22.98 8.65 -5.47
N TYR A 111 -22.28 8.00 -4.54
CA TYR A 111 -22.87 6.96 -3.69
C TYR A 111 -23.94 7.49 -2.73
N GLY A 112 -23.99 8.79 -2.47
CA GLY A 112 -25.03 9.42 -1.63
C GLY A 112 -24.51 10.15 -0.39
N PHE A 113 -23.20 10.23 -0.19
CA PHE A 113 -22.60 10.93 0.94
C PHE A 113 -21.47 11.87 0.53
N ASN A 114 -21.21 12.86 1.37
CA ASN A 114 -20.11 13.80 1.26
C ASN A 114 -19.09 13.50 2.35
N ASN A 115 -17.83 13.32 2.00
CA ASN A 115 -16.73 13.16 2.96
C ASN A 115 -15.87 14.44 3.00
N SER A 116 -16.50 15.51 3.46
CA SER A 116 -15.85 16.80 3.63
C SER A 116 -15.28 16.96 5.04
N TYR A 117 -14.34 17.89 5.21
CA TYR A 117 -14.00 18.43 6.52
C TYR A 117 -15.24 18.99 7.21
N ALA A 118 -15.23 18.88 8.52
CA ALA A 118 -16.24 19.38 9.43
C ALA A 118 -15.59 19.81 10.75
N LEU A 119 -16.31 20.60 11.54
CA LEU A 119 -15.93 20.87 12.93
C LEU A 119 -16.85 20.10 13.88
N VAL A 120 -16.28 19.50 14.92
CA VAL A 120 -17.02 18.68 15.87
C VAL A 120 -16.79 19.11 17.30
N CYS A 121 -17.79 18.87 18.14
CA CYS A 121 -17.73 19.07 19.58
C CYS A 121 -18.49 17.96 20.34
N THR A 122 -18.29 17.86 21.65
CA THR A 122 -19.07 16.92 22.46
C THR A 122 -20.52 17.38 22.61
N ARG A 123 -21.44 16.43 22.75
CA ARG A 123 -22.86 16.72 23.00
C ARG A 123 -23.06 17.54 24.28
N ASP A 124 -22.33 17.23 25.33
CA ASP A 124 -22.38 17.95 26.61
C ASP A 124 -21.93 19.40 26.45
N PHE A 125 -20.86 19.63 25.69
CA PHE A 125 -20.40 20.98 25.35
C PHE A 125 -21.47 21.75 24.58
N SER A 126 -21.97 21.18 23.47
CA SER A 126 -23.00 21.82 22.64
C SER A 126 -24.28 22.13 23.42
N THR A 127 -24.71 21.24 24.31
CA THR A 127 -25.91 21.44 25.14
C THR A 127 -25.73 22.60 26.12
N ARG A 128 -24.53 22.74 26.72
CA ARG A 128 -24.22 23.81 27.68
C ARG A 128 -24.03 25.17 27.02
N THR A 129 -23.38 25.22 25.85
CA THR A 129 -23.05 26.47 25.16
C THR A 129 -24.08 26.89 24.12
N LYS A 130 -24.93 25.97 23.67
CA LYS A 130 -25.89 26.11 22.55
C LYS A 130 -25.22 26.40 21.20
N ILE A 131 -23.94 26.06 21.06
CA ILE A 131 -23.20 26.16 19.79
C ILE A 131 -23.62 25.00 18.88
N LEU A 132 -24.16 25.34 17.70
CA LEU A 132 -24.64 24.37 16.70
C LEU A 132 -24.10 24.64 15.29
N SER A 133 -23.53 25.82 15.04
CA SER A 133 -22.97 26.24 13.76
C SER A 133 -21.56 26.80 13.91
N ILE A 134 -20.81 26.85 12.81
CA ILE A 134 -19.46 27.41 12.79
C ILE A 134 -19.52 28.92 13.09
N ALA A 135 -20.53 29.64 12.59
CA ALA A 135 -20.71 31.06 12.90
C ALA A 135 -20.91 31.35 14.40
N ASP A 136 -21.49 30.43 15.18
CA ASP A 136 -21.66 30.61 16.63
C ASP A 136 -20.31 30.78 17.33
N LEU A 137 -19.25 30.13 16.82
CA LEU A 137 -17.91 30.20 17.41
C LEU A 137 -17.37 31.63 17.46
N LYS A 138 -17.80 32.52 16.56
CA LYS A 138 -17.34 33.91 16.51
C LYS A 138 -17.48 34.65 17.84
N ASN A 139 -18.51 34.34 18.62
CA ASN A 139 -18.82 35.04 19.86
C ASN A 139 -18.12 34.46 21.11
N HIS A 140 -17.26 33.44 20.92
CA HIS A 140 -16.66 32.68 22.01
C HIS A 140 -15.12 32.62 21.92
N PRO A 141 -14.41 33.75 22.07
CA PRO A 141 -12.95 33.81 21.93
C PRO A 141 -12.19 32.93 22.94
N GLU A 142 -12.84 32.52 24.03
CA GLU A 142 -12.29 31.67 25.09
C GLU A 142 -12.11 30.19 24.69
N LEU A 143 -12.73 29.75 23.58
CA LEU A 143 -12.73 28.34 23.20
C LEU A 143 -11.34 27.84 22.83
N LYS A 144 -11.04 26.63 23.32
CA LYS A 144 -9.81 25.91 22.99
C LYS A 144 -10.02 25.12 21.70
N ILE A 145 -9.42 25.64 20.64
CA ILE A 145 -9.50 25.01 19.31
C ILE A 145 -8.27 24.13 19.10
N GLY A 146 -8.49 22.82 18.92
CA GLY A 146 -7.43 21.87 18.57
C GLY A 146 -7.67 21.34 17.16
N MET A 147 -6.73 21.52 16.25
CA MET A 147 -6.87 21.09 14.85
C MET A 147 -5.76 20.14 14.45
N SER A 148 -6.02 19.24 13.51
CA SER A 148 -5.00 18.40 12.91
C SER A 148 -3.92 19.25 12.23
N TYR A 149 -2.67 18.79 12.27
CA TYR A 149 -1.57 19.49 11.59
C TYR A 149 -1.79 19.65 10.07
N GLU A 150 -2.56 18.75 9.47
CA GLU A 150 -2.95 18.84 8.07
C GLU A 150 -3.93 19.99 7.87
N PHE A 151 -5.03 20.01 8.62
CA PHE A 151 -6.08 21.03 8.48
C PHE A 151 -5.59 22.46 8.71
N LEU A 152 -4.54 22.63 9.53
CA LEU A 152 -3.89 23.94 9.72
C LEU A 152 -3.19 24.48 8.47
N LYS A 153 -2.77 23.62 7.54
CA LYS A 153 -1.93 23.99 6.38
C LYS A 153 -2.71 24.06 5.06
N ARG A 154 -3.95 23.60 5.05
CA ARG A 154 -4.76 23.47 3.84
C ARG A 154 -5.39 24.80 3.42
N GLU A 155 -5.65 24.93 2.12
CA GLU A 155 -6.39 26.07 1.58
C GLU A 155 -7.84 26.08 2.06
N ASP A 156 -8.49 24.92 2.11
CA ASP A 156 -9.79 24.68 2.75
C ASP A 156 -9.65 24.38 4.26
N GLY A 157 -8.59 24.89 4.89
CA GLY A 157 -8.22 24.65 6.27
C GLY A 157 -8.57 25.76 7.27
N TRP A 158 -8.11 25.63 8.52
CA TRP A 158 -8.47 26.52 9.64
C TRP A 158 -8.21 28.01 9.34
N GLU A 159 -7.09 28.36 8.73
CA GLU A 159 -6.72 29.77 8.54
C GLU A 159 -7.74 30.51 7.66
N ASN A 160 -8.17 29.89 6.56
CA ASN A 160 -9.14 30.48 5.65
C ASN A 160 -10.58 30.35 6.17
N LEU A 161 -10.87 29.26 6.90
CA LEU A 161 -12.15 29.11 7.61
C LEU A 161 -12.33 30.25 8.63
N ALA A 162 -11.33 30.46 9.49
CA ALA A 162 -11.36 31.50 10.52
C ALA A 162 -11.48 32.90 9.91
N LYS A 163 -10.80 33.17 8.78
CA LYS A 163 -10.98 34.43 8.04
C LYS A 163 -12.40 34.60 7.52
N LYS A 164 -12.98 33.59 6.86
CA LYS A 164 -14.33 33.66 6.28
C LYS A 164 -15.40 33.87 7.36
N TYR A 165 -15.28 33.14 8.47
CA TYR A 165 -16.22 33.21 9.59
C TYR A 165 -15.91 34.32 10.61
N ALA A 166 -14.82 35.07 10.43
CA ALA A 166 -14.31 36.06 11.37
C ALA A 166 -14.11 35.50 12.80
N LEU A 167 -13.54 34.30 12.90
CA LEU A 167 -13.30 33.59 14.15
C LEU A 167 -12.08 34.17 14.89
N PRO A 168 -12.22 34.59 16.16
CA PRO A 168 -11.11 35.20 16.92
C PRO A 168 -10.11 34.19 17.50
N GLN A 169 -10.44 32.89 17.52
CA GLN A 169 -9.64 31.86 18.19
C GLN A 169 -8.36 31.53 17.43
N LYS A 170 -7.34 31.09 18.17
CA LYS A 170 -6.16 30.44 17.61
C LYS A 170 -6.28 28.93 17.80
N ALA A 171 -5.97 28.19 16.74
CA ALA A 171 -5.92 26.74 16.79
C ALA A 171 -4.53 26.24 17.19
N VAL A 172 -4.51 25.18 18.00
CA VAL A 172 -3.30 24.42 18.34
C VAL A 172 -3.26 23.14 17.49
N GLY A 173 -2.09 22.81 16.96
CA GLY A 173 -1.89 21.60 16.16
C GLY A 173 -1.83 20.32 17.00
N LEU A 174 -2.59 19.31 16.59
CA LEU A 174 -2.67 17.99 17.19
C LEU A 174 -2.54 16.90 16.11
N GLU A 175 -2.29 15.67 16.53
CA GLU A 175 -2.48 14.49 15.68
C GLU A 175 -3.99 14.17 15.63
N HIS A 176 -4.52 13.80 14.46
CA HIS A 176 -5.97 13.68 14.20
C HIS A 176 -6.65 12.70 15.15
N GLY A 177 -6.10 11.50 15.32
CA GLY A 177 -6.63 10.50 16.26
C GLY A 177 -6.59 10.96 17.72
N LEU A 178 -5.51 11.64 18.12
CA LEU A 178 -5.38 12.22 19.46
C LEU A 178 -6.32 13.41 19.71
N ALA A 179 -6.77 14.10 18.66
CA ALA A 179 -7.66 15.24 18.79
C ALA A 179 -9.03 14.83 19.36
N TYR A 180 -9.57 13.68 18.94
CA TYR A 180 -10.79 13.12 19.52
C TYR A 180 -10.64 12.76 21.00
N GLN A 181 -9.50 12.17 21.39
CA GLN A 181 -9.23 11.89 22.81
C GLN A 181 -9.15 13.19 23.61
N ALA A 182 -8.42 14.19 23.12
CA ALA A 182 -8.32 15.50 23.75
C ALA A 182 -9.68 16.20 23.88
N LEU A 183 -10.57 16.03 22.89
CA LEU A 183 -11.93 16.54 22.91
C LEU A 183 -12.76 15.88 24.02
N THR A 184 -12.73 14.54 24.09
CA THR A 184 -13.48 13.78 25.12
C THR A 184 -12.94 13.99 26.53
N GLU A 185 -11.63 14.24 26.69
CA GLU A 185 -10.99 14.60 27.95
C GLU A 185 -11.13 16.09 28.31
N THR A 186 -11.88 16.87 27.53
CA THR A 186 -12.12 18.32 27.72
C THR A 186 -10.84 19.19 27.71
N LYS A 187 -9.77 18.70 27.09
CA LYS A 187 -8.53 19.46 26.86
C LYS A 187 -8.71 20.50 25.75
N ILE A 188 -9.58 20.21 24.79
CA ILE A 188 -10.05 21.11 23.74
C ILE A 188 -11.58 21.10 23.66
N ASP A 189 -12.16 22.14 23.08
CA ASP A 189 -13.62 22.31 22.95
C ASP A 189 -14.14 21.92 21.56
N ILE A 190 -13.35 22.20 20.52
CA ILE A 190 -13.67 21.95 19.11
C ILE A 190 -12.46 21.33 18.43
N THR A 191 -12.71 20.39 17.51
CA THR A 191 -11.69 19.87 16.59
C THR A 191 -12.21 19.67 15.17
N ASP A 192 -11.32 19.50 14.20
CA ASP A 192 -11.67 19.08 12.85
C ASP A 192 -11.95 17.58 12.81
N ALA A 193 -12.83 17.20 11.90
CA ALA A 193 -13.21 15.83 11.61
C ALA A 193 -13.44 15.68 10.11
N TYR A 194 -13.39 14.46 9.61
CA TYR A 194 -14.11 14.13 8.40
C TYR A 194 -15.57 13.83 8.73
N SER A 195 -16.49 14.30 7.91
CA SER A 195 -17.93 14.11 8.11
C SER A 195 -18.36 12.64 8.15
N THR A 196 -17.53 11.72 7.68
CA THR A 196 -17.78 10.27 7.77
C THR A 196 -16.93 9.54 8.81
N ASP A 197 -16.14 10.24 9.63
CA ASP A 197 -15.32 9.63 10.69
C ASP A 197 -16.19 8.82 11.66
N GLY A 198 -15.77 7.59 11.97
CA GLY A 198 -16.51 6.69 12.86
C GLY A 198 -16.56 7.19 14.31
N GLU A 199 -15.56 7.97 14.69
CA GLU A 199 -15.41 8.68 15.97
C GLU A 199 -16.64 9.55 16.29
N ILE A 200 -17.26 10.16 15.27
CA ILE A 200 -18.44 11.01 15.44
C ILE A 200 -19.59 10.21 16.05
N SER A 201 -19.88 9.04 15.46
CA SER A 201 -20.93 8.15 15.97
C SER A 201 -20.53 7.53 17.30
N GLN A 202 -19.28 7.04 17.41
CA GLN A 202 -18.80 6.34 18.60
C GLN A 202 -18.82 7.20 19.86
N TYR A 203 -18.37 8.46 19.76
CA TYR A 203 -18.35 9.38 20.90
C TYR A 203 -19.62 10.24 20.99
N GLY A 204 -20.58 10.02 20.08
CA GLY A 204 -21.82 10.80 20.04
C GLY A 204 -21.59 12.29 19.85
N LEU A 205 -20.60 12.65 19.03
CA LEU A 205 -20.21 14.04 18.77
C LEU A 205 -21.28 14.77 17.96
N ILE A 206 -21.24 16.10 18.05
CA ILE A 206 -22.08 17.00 17.27
C ILE A 206 -21.21 17.62 16.19
N VAL A 207 -21.62 17.42 14.94
CA VAL A 207 -21.06 18.12 13.78
C VAL A 207 -21.67 19.51 13.72
N LEU A 208 -20.83 20.54 13.75
CA LEU A 208 -21.26 21.93 13.60
C LEU A 208 -21.69 22.20 12.16
N LYS A 209 -22.81 22.90 12.00
CA LYS A 209 -23.30 23.31 10.67
C LYS A 209 -22.35 24.32 10.03
N ASP A 210 -21.86 24.01 8.83
CA ASP A 210 -21.14 24.95 7.94
C ASP A 210 -22.15 25.90 7.27
N ASP A 211 -22.60 26.92 8.00
CA ASP A 211 -23.70 27.81 7.61
C ASP A 211 -23.39 28.75 6.43
N GLN A 212 -22.12 28.92 6.07
CA GLN A 212 -21.66 29.69 4.91
C GLN A 212 -21.10 28.84 3.78
N ASN A 213 -21.25 27.51 3.82
CA ASN A 213 -20.73 26.57 2.81
C ASN A 213 -19.26 26.85 2.47
N PHE A 214 -18.38 26.80 3.47
CA PHE A 214 -16.94 26.96 3.27
C PHE A 214 -16.30 25.71 2.68
N PHE A 215 -16.67 24.53 3.16
CA PHE A 215 -15.98 23.32 2.74
C PHE A 215 -16.44 22.86 1.35
N PRO A 216 -15.51 22.47 0.47
CA PRO A 216 -15.86 21.94 -0.84
C PRO A 216 -16.50 20.56 -0.72
N ALA A 217 -17.27 20.18 -1.75
CA ALA A 217 -17.90 18.87 -1.79
C ALA A 217 -16.91 17.77 -2.21
N TYR A 218 -16.81 16.74 -1.38
CA TYR A 218 -16.06 15.50 -1.60
C TYR A 218 -17.06 14.34 -1.70
N GLN A 219 -17.85 14.34 -2.77
CA GLN A 219 -18.81 13.27 -3.04
C GLN A 219 -18.07 12.00 -3.45
N ALA A 220 -18.28 10.91 -2.72
CA ALA A 220 -17.70 9.62 -3.02
C ALA A 220 -18.36 9.00 -4.26
N THR A 221 -17.55 8.46 -5.17
CA THR A 221 -17.96 7.87 -6.45
C THR A 221 -17.02 6.75 -6.87
N SER A 222 -17.41 5.92 -7.83
CA SER A 222 -16.50 4.99 -8.50
C SER A 222 -15.80 5.72 -9.64
N LEU A 223 -14.46 5.74 -9.65
CA LEU A 223 -13.67 6.12 -10.82
C LEU A 223 -13.22 4.86 -11.55
N TYR A 224 -13.50 4.76 -12.85
CA TYR A 224 -13.17 3.59 -13.66
C TYR A 224 -12.75 3.93 -15.08
N GLN A 225 -12.18 2.94 -15.74
CA GLN A 225 -11.85 2.99 -17.16
C GLN A 225 -13.11 3.24 -18.01
N LYS A 226 -13.04 4.18 -18.97
CA LYS A 226 -14.18 4.46 -19.87
C LYS A 226 -14.62 3.21 -20.66
N ASN A 227 -13.69 2.29 -20.95
CA ASN A 227 -13.97 1.03 -21.64
C ASN A 227 -14.26 -0.15 -20.68
N LEU A 228 -14.51 0.09 -19.39
CA LEU A 228 -14.99 -0.94 -18.46
C LEU A 228 -16.26 -1.60 -19.01
N ASP A 229 -16.39 -2.91 -18.79
CA ASP A 229 -17.53 -3.71 -19.23
C ASP A 229 -18.88 -3.05 -18.85
N ALA A 230 -19.80 -2.98 -19.82
CA ALA A 230 -21.07 -2.28 -19.65
C ALA A 230 -21.98 -2.93 -18.59
N ARG A 231 -21.91 -4.25 -18.43
CA ARG A 231 -22.62 -4.96 -17.36
C ARG A 231 -22.00 -4.61 -16.01
N ALA A 232 -20.67 -4.53 -15.91
CA ALA A 232 -20.00 -4.07 -14.69
C ALA A 232 -20.44 -2.65 -14.31
N LYS A 233 -20.42 -1.69 -15.25
CA LYS A 233 -20.90 -0.31 -15.00
C LYS A 233 -22.35 -0.27 -14.50
N LYS A 234 -23.24 -1.06 -15.11
CA LYS A 234 -24.65 -1.17 -14.69
C LYS A 234 -24.82 -1.78 -13.29
N ILE A 235 -23.91 -2.67 -12.90
CA ILE A 235 -23.91 -3.23 -11.54
C ILE A 235 -23.44 -2.18 -10.54
N LEU A 236 -22.35 -1.46 -10.84
CA LEU A 236 -21.81 -0.39 -9.99
C LEU A 236 -22.83 0.73 -9.75
N SER A 237 -23.63 1.09 -10.76
CA SER A 237 -24.67 2.11 -10.61
C SER A 237 -25.77 1.75 -9.61
N ARG A 238 -25.81 0.50 -9.10
CA ARG A 238 -26.70 0.14 -7.99
C ARG A 238 -26.27 0.75 -6.66
N LEU A 239 -25.05 1.27 -6.55
CA LEU A 239 -24.55 1.99 -5.37
C LEU A 239 -24.94 3.47 -5.40
N ASP A 240 -25.39 3.99 -6.53
CA ASP A 240 -25.75 5.39 -6.70
C ASP A 240 -26.86 5.80 -5.70
N GLY A 241 -26.54 6.76 -4.84
CA GLY A 241 -27.43 7.27 -3.79
C GLY A 241 -27.80 6.28 -2.67
N GLN A 242 -27.09 5.15 -2.51
CA GLN A 242 -27.42 4.12 -1.51
C GLN A 242 -26.68 4.25 -0.17
N ILE A 243 -25.58 4.99 -0.13
CA ILE A 243 -24.74 5.17 1.07
C ILE A 243 -24.88 6.62 1.51
N ASP A 244 -25.60 6.85 2.61
CA ASP A 244 -25.62 8.15 3.27
C ASP A 244 -24.47 8.30 4.29
N GLU A 245 -24.22 9.51 4.76
CA GLU A 245 -23.12 9.81 5.70
C GLU A 245 -23.22 8.98 6.99
N LYS A 246 -24.43 8.76 7.51
CA LYS A 246 -24.63 7.98 8.74
C LYS A 246 -24.31 6.51 8.54
N ALA A 247 -24.69 5.94 7.39
CA ALA A 247 -24.33 4.58 7.03
C ALA A 247 -22.81 4.44 6.90
N MET A 248 -22.13 5.42 6.29
CA MET A 248 -20.68 5.41 6.17
C MET A 248 -19.97 5.54 7.53
N GLN A 249 -20.43 6.45 8.40
CA GLN A 249 -19.93 6.57 9.79
C GLN A 249 -20.09 5.26 10.56
N ALA A 250 -21.26 4.60 10.45
CA ALA A 250 -21.50 3.32 11.10
C ALA A 250 -20.53 2.24 10.59
N MET A 251 -20.35 2.13 9.27
CA MET A 251 -19.41 1.18 8.67
C MET A 251 -17.95 1.45 9.09
N ASN A 252 -17.52 2.71 9.14
CA ASN A 252 -16.20 3.09 9.65
C ASN A 252 -16.05 2.70 11.13
N GLY A 253 -17.08 2.94 11.95
CA GLY A 253 -17.10 2.57 13.36
C GLY A 253 -17.05 1.06 13.60
N GLU A 254 -17.74 0.26 12.79
CA GLU A 254 -17.70 -1.20 12.85
C GLU A 254 -16.28 -1.76 12.66
N VAL A 255 -15.51 -1.19 11.72
CA VAL A 255 -14.12 -1.63 11.52
C VAL A 255 -13.21 -1.13 12.65
N LEU A 256 -13.34 0.14 13.03
CA LEU A 256 -12.44 0.76 14.01
C LEU A 256 -12.64 0.25 15.44
N TYR A 257 -13.89 0.08 15.89
CA TYR A 257 -14.21 -0.21 17.29
C TYR A 257 -14.69 -1.64 17.51
N GLU A 258 -15.51 -2.19 16.60
CA GLU A 258 -15.96 -3.58 16.68
C GLU A 258 -14.94 -4.58 16.11
N LYS A 259 -13.89 -4.07 15.45
CA LYS A 259 -12.79 -4.84 14.85
C LYS A 259 -13.29 -5.85 13.80
N LYS A 260 -14.44 -5.57 13.17
CA LYS A 260 -14.92 -6.31 11.99
C LYS A 260 -13.97 -6.09 10.82
N THR A 261 -13.89 -7.09 9.94
CA THR A 261 -13.14 -6.97 8.70
C THR A 261 -13.90 -6.12 7.69
N PHE A 262 -13.19 -5.49 6.75
CA PHE A 262 -13.82 -4.75 5.64
C PHE A 262 -14.82 -5.62 4.85
N ALA A 263 -14.50 -6.91 4.68
CA ALA A 263 -15.35 -7.88 3.99
C ALA A 263 -16.66 -8.17 4.72
N GLU A 264 -16.63 -8.29 6.04
CA GLU A 264 -17.84 -8.48 6.87
C GLU A 264 -18.73 -7.23 6.83
N VAL A 265 -18.13 -6.04 6.95
CA VAL A 265 -18.88 -4.77 6.89
C VAL A 265 -19.52 -4.58 5.52
N ALA A 266 -18.78 -4.83 4.44
CA ALA A 266 -19.31 -4.77 3.07
C ALA A 266 -20.45 -5.77 2.84
N ALA A 267 -20.29 -7.02 3.29
CA ALA A 267 -21.33 -8.05 3.18
C ALA A 267 -22.60 -7.67 3.95
N SER A 268 -22.44 -7.12 5.16
CA SER A 268 -23.54 -6.62 5.99
C SER A 268 -24.31 -5.50 5.27
N PHE A 269 -23.59 -4.52 4.69
CA PHE A 269 -24.21 -3.45 3.90
C PHE A 269 -24.97 -3.99 2.69
N LEU A 270 -24.34 -4.86 1.88
CA LEU A 270 -24.95 -5.42 0.67
C LEU A 270 -26.20 -6.24 0.99
N SER A 271 -26.18 -7.01 2.07
CA SER A 271 -27.31 -7.81 2.54
C SER A 271 -28.46 -6.92 3.04
N THR A 272 -28.15 -5.92 3.87
CA THR A 272 -29.19 -5.08 4.51
C THR A 272 -29.79 -4.04 3.57
N LYS A 273 -28.96 -3.35 2.78
CA LYS A 273 -29.39 -2.24 1.91
C LYS A 273 -29.78 -2.73 0.52
N LEU A 274 -28.98 -3.60 -0.09
CA LEU A 274 -29.23 -4.07 -1.46
C LEU A 274 -29.90 -5.43 -1.55
N LYS A 275 -30.14 -6.12 -0.42
CA LYS A 275 -30.71 -7.48 -0.36
C LYS A 275 -29.90 -8.49 -1.17
N ILE A 276 -28.59 -8.28 -1.26
CA ILE A 276 -27.66 -9.18 -1.95
C ILE A 276 -26.99 -10.05 -0.89
N THR A 277 -27.24 -11.35 -0.96
CA THR A 277 -26.48 -12.31 -0.15
C THR A 277 -25.16 -12.59 -0.86
N THR A 278 -24.09 -12.03 -0.32
CA THR A 278 -22.74 -12.38 -0.76
C THR A 278 -22.32 -13.64 -0.02
N GLN A 279 -21.56 -14.52 -0.68
CA GLN A 279 -20.77 -15.49 0.05
C GLN A 279 -19.66 -14.69 0.71
N SER A 280 -19.93 -14.07 1.87
CA SER A 280 -18.90 -13.50 2.71
C SER A 280 -17.81 -14.56 2.82
N GLY A 281 -16.57 -14.24 2.41
CA GLY A 281 -15.47 -15.15 2.64
C GLY A 281 -15.56 -15.60 4.08
N GLN A 282 -15.84 -16.89 4.31
CA GLN A 282 -15.85 -17.41 5.68
C GLN A 282 -14.61 -16.88 6.36
N PRO A 283 -14.68 -16.35 7.60
CA PRO A 283 -13.51 -15.81 8.27
C PRO A 283 -12.43 -16.88 8.16
N THR A 284 -11.48 -16.63 7.28
CA THR A 284 -10.40 -17.55 7.05
C THR A 284 -9.70 -17.63 8.38
N SER A 285 -9.45 -18.85 8.84
CA SER A 285 -8.73 -19.03 10.09
C SER A 285 -7.53 -18.09 10.07
N VAL A 286 -7.33 -17.30 11.12
CA VAL A 286 -6.22 -16.34 11.22
C VAL A 286 -4.89 -17.00 10.82
N ALA A 287 -4.74 -18.29 11.16
CA ALA A 287 -3.59 -19.09 10.75
C ALA A 287 -3.48 -19.25 9.22
N ASN A 288 -4.59 -19.55 8.52
CA ASN A 288 -4.61 -19.70 7.07
C ASN A 288 -4.23 -18.40 6.35
N ASP A 289 -4.71 -17.25 6.83
CA ASP A 289 -4.33 -15.97 6.24
C ASP A 289 -2.84 -15.68 6.43
N VAL A 290 -2.33 -15.90 7.65
CA VAL A 290 -0.89 -15.72 7.93
C VAL A 290 -0.06 -16.65 7.07
N ILE A 291 -0.46 -17.91 6.91
CA ILE A 291 0.23 -18.89 6.06
C ILE A 291 0.22 -18.44 4.60
N SER A 292 -0.94 -18.05 4.08
CA SER A 292 -1.11 -17.58 2.70
C SER A 292 -0.23 -16.35 2.42
N LYS A 293 -0.32 -15.32 3.27
CA LYS A 293 0.48 -14.10 3.15
C LYS A 293 1.98 -14.38 3.35
N THR A 294 2.35 -15.34 4.20
CA THR A 294 3.75 -15.80 4.31
C THR A 294 4.23 -16.43 3.01
N GLY A 295 3.39 -17.24 2.36
CA GLY A 295 3.67 -17.81 1.04
C GLY A 295 3.94 -16.75 -0.02
N THR A 296 3.09 -15.72 -0.11
CA THR A 296 3.30 -14.58 -1.01
C THR A 296 4.59 -13.82 -0.67
N HIS A 297 4.87 -13.61 0.62
CA HIS A 297 6.08 -12.92 1.08
C HIS A 297 7.35 -13.68 0.69
N LEU A 298 7.33 -15.01 0.84
CA LEU A 298 8.41 -15.90 0.40
C LEU A 298 8.58 -15.85 -1.12
N LEU A 299 7.49 -15.90 -1.89
CA LEU A 299 7.55 -15.84 -3.34
C LEU A 299 8.23 -14.54 -3.82
N LEU A 300 7.84 -13.39 -3.28
CA LEU A 300 8.44 -12.09 -3.60
C LEU A 300 9.94 -12.06 -3.27
N THR A 301 10.28 -12.43 -2.04
CA THR A 301 11.66 -12.32 -1.53
C THR A 301 12.62 -13.29 -2.22
N PHE A 302 12.21 -14.56 -2.40
CA PHE A 302 13.02 -15.57 -3.07
C PHE A 302 13.16 -15.32 -4.57
N SER A 303 12.10 -14.89 -5.27
CA SER A 303 12.20 -14.59 -6.70
C SER A 303 13.16 -13.42 -6.97
N ALA A 304 13.05 -12.35 -6.17
CA ALA A 304 13.95 -11.21 -6.25
C ALA A 304 15.40 -11.57 -5.90
N LEU A 305 15.60 -12.36 -4.83
CA LEU A 305 16.93 -12.81 -4.42
C LEU A 305 17.56 -13.72 -5.49
N LEU A 306 16.80 -14.67 -6.04
CA LEU A 306 17.29 -15.57 -7.09
C LEU A 306 17.72 -14.79 -8.33
N ALA A 307 16.88 -13.85 -8.79
CA ALA A 307 17.24 -12.97 -9.90
C ALA A 307 18.52 -12.17 -9.57
N ALA A 308 18.66 -11.66 -8.34
CA ALA A 308 19.83 -10.90 -7.91
C ALA A 308 21.09 -11.77 -7.87
N ILE A 309 21.02 -13.02 -7.41
CA ILE A 309 22.14 -13.96 -7.42
C ILE A 309 22.57 -14.25 -8.86
N LEU A 310 21.62 -14.61 -9.73
CA LEU A 310 21.87 -14.96 -11.13
C LEU A 310 22.48 -13.80 -11.92
N PHE A 311 22.23 -12.56 -11.52
CA PHE A 311 22.81 -11.37 -12.15
C PHE A 311 24.10 -10.90 -11.47
N ALA A 312 24.08 -10.66 -10.16
CA ALA A 312 25.15 -10.00 -9.42
C ALA A 312 26.38 -10.89 -9.22
N VAL A 313 26.23 -12.21 -9.07
CA VAL A 313 27.40 -13.11 -8.92
C VAL A 313 28.20 -13.19 -10.22
N PRO A 314 27.60 -13.48 -11.40
CA PRO A 314 28.33 -13.44 -12.67
C PRO A 314 28.91 -12.05 -12.97
N LEU A 315 28.15 -10.98 -12.71
CA LEU A 315 28.64 -9.62 -12.88
C LEU A 315 29.84 -9.33 -11.97
N GLY A 316 29.80 -9.74 -10.71
CA GLY A 316 30.89 -9.58 -9.76
C GLY A 316 32.15 -10.34 -10.16
N ILE A 317 32.00 -11.57 -10.64
CA ILE A 317 33.09 -12.38 -11.21
C ILE A 317 33.69 -11.69 -12.45
N TRP A 318 32.87 -11.13 -13.32
CA TRP A 318 33.38 -10.40 -14.49
C TRP A 318 34.12 -9.10 -14.09
N LEU A 319 33.58 -8.37 -13.11
CA LEU A 319 34.17 -7.13 -12.59
C LEU A 319 35.46 -7.34 -11.80
N TYR A 320 35.69 -8.55 -11.28
CA TYR A 320 36.95 -8.92 -10.63
C TYR A 320 38.15 -8.65 -11.54
N TRP A 321 38.03 -8.90 -12.85
CA TRP A 321 39.08 -8.65 -13.83
C TRP A 321 39.15 -7.20 -14.33
N LYS A 322 38.20 -6.32 -13.95
CA LYS A 322 38.14 -4.92 -14.38
C LYS A 322 38.04 -3.95 -13.19
N PRO A 323 39.12 -3.73 -12.41
CA PRO A 323 39.08 -2.95 -11.18
C PRO A 323 38.54 -1.51 -11.33
N ARG A 324 38.87 -0.83 -12.44
CA ARG A 324 38.38 0.53 -12.71
C ARG A 324 36.86 0.59 -12.90
N VAL A 325 36.30 -0.36 -13.66
CA VAL A 325 34.86 -0.46 -13.91
C VAL A 325 34.13 -0.91 -12.64
N SER A 326 34.74 -1.82 -11.88
CA SER A 326 34.22 -2.34 -10.62
C SER A 326 33.87 -1.24 -9.63
N ASN A 327 34.75 -0.25 -9.44
CA ASN A 327 34.47 0.86 -8.53
C ASN A 327 33.25 1.67 -8.99
N GLY A 328 33.16 2.01 -10.28
CA GLY A 328 32.02 2.75 -10.84
C GLY A 328 30.68 2.02 -10.65
N ILE A 329 30.63 0.71 -10.92
CA ILE A 329 29.40 -0.08 -10.72
C ILE A 329 29.05 -0.20 -9.24
N LEU A 330 30.03 -0.40 -8.35
CA LEU A 330 29.77 -0.43 -6.91
C LEU A 330 29.21 0.91 -6.41
N TYR A 331 29.74 2.04 -6.87
CA TYR A 331 29.17 3.36 -6.55
C TYR A 331 27.73 3.49 -7.04
N PHE A 332 27.45 3.10 -8.29
CA PHE A 332 26.11 3.15 -8.86
C PHE A 332 25.11 2.28 -8.08
N THR A 333 25.45 1.02 -7.82
CA THR A 333 24.60 0.12 -7.01
C THR A 333 24.45 0.60 -5.57
N GLY A 334 25.46 1.29 -5.03
CA GLY A 334 25.40 1.98 -3.74
C GLY A 334 24.38 3.10 -3.73
N LEU A 335 24.46 4.02 -4.72
CA LEU A 335 23.50 5.11 -4.89
C LEU A 335 22.06 4.59 -5.02
N LEU A 336 21.87 3.50 -5.76
CA LEU A 336 20.55 2.89 -5.92
C LEU A 336 19.95 2.44 -4.59
N GLN A 337 20.77 1.90 -3.68
CA GLN A 337 20.33 1.48 -2.34
C GLN A 337 20.07 2.67 -1.39
N THR A 338 20.59 3.87 -1.70
CA THR A 338 20.29 5.08 -0.91
C THR A 338 18.90 5.64 -1.16
N ILE A 339 18.27 5.28 -2.29
CA ILE A 339 16.89 5.69 -2.58
C ILE A 339 15.98 4.99 -1.58
N PRO A 340 15.18 5.71 -0.76
CA PRO A 340 14.26 5.08 0.18
C PRO A 340 13.37 4.04 -0.49
N SER A 341 13.16 2.89 0.15
CA SER A 341 12.50 1.73 -0.45
C SER A 341 11.07 2.05 -0.89
N ILE A 342 10.32 2.81 -0.09
CA ILE A 342 8.98 3.30 -0.45
C ILE A 342 9.04 4.19 -1.71
N ALA A 343 10.04 5.07 -1.81
CA ALA A 343 10.20 5.94 -2.97
C ALA A 343 10.57 5.14 -4.23
N LEU A 344 11.45 4.14 -4.11
CA LEU A 344 11.78 3.25 -5.23
C LEU A 344 10.52 2.50 -5.70
N LEU A 345 9.71 1.97 -4.78
CA LEU A 345 8.46 1.29 -5.11
C LEU A 345 7.47 2.24 -5.82
N ALA A 346 7.33 3.48 -5.34
CA ALA A 346 6.49 4.48 -6.00
C ALA A 346 6.96 4.79 -7.43
N ILE A 347 8.28 4.83 -7.69
CA ILE A 347 8.86 5.01 -9.04
C ILE A 347 8.54 3.80 -9.94
N MET A 348 8.35 2.60 -9.40
CA MET A 348 8.00 1.43 -10.21
C MET A 348 6.59 1.54 -10.81
N ILE A 349 5.69 2.30 -10.18
CA ILE A 349 4.27 2.39 -10.59
C ILE A 349 4.07 2.96 -11.99
N PRO A 350 4.63 4.13 -12.35
CA PRO A 350 4.51 4.64 -13.71
C PRO A 350 5.26 3.81 -14.75
N VAL A 351 6.28 3.03 -14.36
CA VAL A 351 7.13 2.28 -15.30
C VAL A 351 6.60 0.86 -15.56
N PHE A 352 6.14 0.19 -14.50
CA PHE A 352 5.79 -1.24 -14.50
C PHE A 352 4.38 -1.52 -13.97
N GLY A 353 3.66 -0.51 -13.49
CA GLY A 353 2.37 -0.69 -12.81
C GLY A 353 2.52 -1.08 -11.34
N ILE A 354 1.45 -1.66 -10.77
CA ILE A 354 1.40 -2.14 -9.38
C ILE A 354 1.52 -3.67 -9.31
N GLY A 355 1.69 -4.20 -8.11
CA GLY A 355 1.68 -5.64 -7.84
C GLY A 355 3.06 -6.29 -7.75
N THR A 356 3.07 -7.62 -7.97
CA THR A 356 4.21 -8.50 -7.68
C THR A 356 5.45 -8.18 -8.50
N TRP A 357 5.30 -7.90 -9.80
CA TRP A 357 6.44 -7.69 -10.70
C TRP A 357 7.25 -6.42 -10.37
N PRO A 358 6.63 -5.22 -10.26
CA PRO A 358 7.28 -4.01 -9.73
C PRO A 358 8.03 -4.23 -8.41
N ALA A 359 7.42 -4.95 -7.48
CA ALA A 359 8.03 -5.26 -6.19
C ALA A 359 9.27 -6.14 -6.34
N ILE A 360 9.22 -7.19 -7.17
CA ILE A 360 10.37 -8.05 -7.44
C ILE A 360 11.52 -7.24 -8.04
N VAL A 361 11.24 -6.32 -8.97
CA VAL A 361 12.27 -5.45 -9.56
C VAL A 361 12.91 -4.57 -8.49
N ALA A 362 12.11 -3.89 -7.64
CA ALA A 362 12.65 -3.07 -6.56
C ALA A 362 13.50 -3.87 -5.55
N LEU A 363 13.02 -5.04 -5.13
CA LEU A 363 13.75 -5.94 -4.21
C LEU A 363 15.02 -6.51 -4.86
N PHE A 364 14.99 -6.80 -6.17
CA PHE A 364 16.16 -7.21 -6.94
C PHE A 364 17.25 -6.13 -6.88
N LEU A 365 16.88 -4.87 -7.16
CA LEU A 365 17.81 -3.74 -7.16
C LEU A 365 18.48 -3.55 -5.78
N TYR A 366 17.71 -3.72 -4.71
CA TYR A 366 18.20 -3.66 -3.32
C TYR A 366 19.18 -4.80 -2.97
N ALA A 367 18.95 -5.99 -3.50
CA ALA A 367 19.81 -7.15 -3.28
C ALA A 367 21.13 -7.11 -4.07
N LEU A 368 21.24 -6.27 -5.11
CA LEU A 368 22.44 -6.20 -5.95
C LEU A 368 23.70 -5.82 -5.17
N LEU A 369 23.65 -4.75 -4.38
CA LEU A 369 24.86 -4.21 -3.75
C LEU A 369 25.52 -5.20 -2.77
N PRO A 370 24.81 -5.80 -1.79
CA PRO A 370 25.44 -6.74 -0.86
C PRO A 370 26.05 -7.95 -1.58
N ILE A 371 25.38 -8.50 -2.59
CA ILE A 371 25.88 -9.67 -3.34
C ILE A 371 27.11 -9.28 -4.16
N LEU A 372 27.02 -8.17 -4.92
CA LEU A 372 28.11 -7.72 -5.79
C LEU A 372 29.36 -7.33 -5.00
N ARG A 373 29.18 -6.55 -3.92
CA ARG A 373 30.27 -6.09 -3.05
C ARG A 373 30.99 -7.26 -2.39
N ASN A 374 30.24 -8.22 -1.86
CA ASN A 374 30.84 -9.39 -1.20
C ASN A 374 31.46 -10.38 -2.20
N THR A 375 30.90 -10.52 -3.40
CA THR A 375 31.52 -11.30 -4.50
C THR A 375 32.91 -10.77 -4.83
N LEU A 376 33.01 -9.45 -5.04
CA LEU A 376 34.28 -8.79 -5.36
C LEU A 376 35.27 -8.83 -4.21
N ALA A 377 34.80 -8.55 -2.99
CA ALA A 377 35.63 -8.59 -1.80
C ALA A 377 36.17 -10.00 -1.53
N GLY A 378 35.34 -11.04 -1.71
CA GLY A 378 35.74 -12.45 -1.58
C GLY A 378 36.81 -12.86 -2.57
N LEU A 379 36.67 -12.55 -3.85
CA LEU A 379 37.69 -12.89 -4.86
C LEU A 379 39.01 -12.12 -4.63
N ARG A 380 38.92 -10.88 -4.12
CA ARG A 380 40.08 -10.05 -3.80
C ARG A 380 40.80 -10.46 -2.52
N SER A 381 40.10 -11.04 -1.54
CA SER A 381 40.68 -11.47 -0.27
C SER A 381 41.51 -12.75 -0.36
N VAL A 382 41.36 -13.54 -1.44
CA VAL A 382 42.17 -14.74 -1.67
C VAL A 382 43.66 -14.38 -1.75
N ASP A 383 44.47 -15.06 -0.94
CA ASP A 383 45.92 -14.83 -0.78
C ASP A 383 46.65 -14.77 -2.14
N PRO A 384 47.39 -13.68 -2.43
CA PRO A 384 48.23 -13.57 -3.62
C PRO A 384 49.23 -14.72 -3.80
N LEU A 385 49.73 -15.32 -2.71
CA LEU A 385 50.66 -16.45 -2.77
C LEU A 385 49.99 -17.66 -3.42
N VAL A 386 48.78 -18.02 -2.97
CA VAL A 386 48.00 -19.14 -3.53
C VAL A 386 47.71 -18.91 -5.01
N LYS A 387 47.41 -17.67 -5.40
CA LYS A 387 47.22 -17.29 -6.81
C LYS A 387 48.50 -17.49 -7.64
N LYS A 388 49.66 -17.09 -7.11
CA LYS A 388 50.98 -17.29 -7.77
C LYS A 388 51.35 -18.76 -7.89
N VAL A 389 51.04 -19.59 -6.89
CA VAL A 389 51.25 -21.05 -6.97
C VAL A 389 50.38 -21.65 -8.06
N ALA A 390 49.10 -21.26 -8.14
CA ALA A 390 48.19 -21.69 -9.20
C ALA A 390 48.71 -21.31 -10.60
N ASP A 391 49.28 -20.11 -10.74
CA ASP A 391 49.94 -19.68 -11.98
C ASP A 391 51.20 -20.52 -12.28
N GLY A 392 52.00 -20.85 -11.26
CA GLY A 392 53.24 -21.65 -11.39
C GLY A 392 53.03 -23.12 -11.80
N ILE A 393 51.87 -23.70 -11.48
CA ILE A 393 51.48 -25.05 -11.92
C ILE A 393 50.74 -25.04 -13.29
N GLY A 394 50.65 -23.88 -13.95
CA GLY A 394 50.11 -23.75 -15.30
C GLY A 394 48.58 -23.66 -15.40
N MET A 395 47.87 -23.29 -14.32
CA MET A 395 46.42 -23.12 -14.40
C MET A 395 46.03 -21.94 -15.30
N THR A 396 45.05 -22.16 -16.18
CA THR A 396 44.40 -21.08 -16.93
C THR A 396 43.59 -20.17 -15.99
N ARG A 397 43.27 -18.95 -16.45
CA ARG A 397 42.44 -18.00 -15.66
C ARG A 397 41.12 -18.60 -15.20
N PHE A 398 40.46 -19.39 -16.04
CA PHE A 398 39.19 -20.04 -15.70
C PHE A 398 39.38 -21.22 -14.73
N GLN A 399 40.46 -21.99 -14.87
CA GLN A 399 40.79 -23.05 -13.92
C GLN A 399 41.11 -22.47 -12.54
N LYS A 400 41.94 -21.42 -12.49
CA LYS A 400 42.26 -20.70 -11.24
C LYS A 400 40.99 -20.13 -10.59
N LEU A 401 40.13 -19.48 -11.37
CA LEU A 401 38.86 -18.96 -10.87
C LEU A 401 37.98 -20.08 -10.29
N LYS A 402 37.75 -21.16 -11.05
CA LYS A 402 36.82 -22.25 -10.68
C LYS A 402 37.32 -23.09 -9.50
N TRP A 403 38.61 -23.40 -9.47
CA TRP A 403 39.17 -24.39 -8.54
C TRP A 403 39.91 -23.78 -7.35
N VAL A 404 40.30 -22.50 -7.42
CA VAL A 404 41.06 -21.83 -6.36
C VAL A 404 40.30 -20.62 -5.82
N GLU A 405 40.00 -19.63 -6.67
CA GLU A 405 39.46 -18.35 -6.20
C GLU A 405 38.01 -18.47 -5.72
N LEU A 406 37.11 -19.10 -6.47
CA LEU A 406 35.70 -19.26 -6.09
C LEU A 406 35.52 -20.10 -4.80
N PRO A 407 36.17 -21.27 -4.64
CA PRO A 407 36.08 -22.03 -3.39
C PRO A 407 36.57 -21.25 -2.17
N LEU A 408 37.68 -20.51 -2.29
CA LEU A 408 38.22 -19.70 -1.20
C LEU A 408 37.39 -18.43 -0.92
N ALA A 409 36.75 -17.86 -1.95
CA ALA A 409 35.86 -16.71 -1.84
C ALA A 409 34.44 -17.08 -1.36
N MET A 410 34.08 -18.37 -1.37
CA MET A 410 32.72 -18.85 -1.09
C MET A 410 32.13 -18.38 0.25
N PRO A 411 32.88 -18.33 1.37
CA PRO A 411 32.34 -17.83 2.64
C PRO A 411 31.86 -16.37 2.55
N MET A 412 32.61 -15.52 1.83
CA MET A 412 32.22 -14.13 1.62
C MET A 412 31.07 -14.00 0.64
N LEU A 413 31.06 -14.79 -0.45
CA LEU A 413 29.93 -14.87 -1.37
C LEU A 413 28.62 -15.21 -0.66
N LEU A 414 28.64 -16.26 0.17
CA LEU A 414 27.48 -16.67 0.97
C LEU A 414 27.08 -15.62 2.01
N THR A 415 28.05 -14.93 2.62
CA THR A 415 27.77 -13.78 3.49
C THR A 415 27.00 -12.69 2.73
N GLY A 416 27.41 -12.34 1.51
CA GLY A 416 26.70 -11.38 0.67
C GLY A 416 25.27 -11.76 0.34
N ILE A 417 25.07 -13.04 -0.04
CA ILE A 417 23.74 -13.58 -0.33
C ILE A 417 22.86 -13.61 0.92
N ARG A 418 23.41 -14.04 2.07
CA ARG A 418 22.71 -14.03 3.36
C ARG A 418 22.26 -12.61 3.74
N THR A 419 23.16 -11.63 3.65
CA THR A 419 22.84 -10.23 3.95
C THR A 419 21.74 -9.69 3.03
N ALA A 420 21.83 -9.96 1.72
CA ALA A 420 20.78 -9.57 0.78
C ALA A 420 19.44 -10.25 1.09
N ALA A 421 19.44 -11.54 1.46
CA ALA A 421 18.24 -12.27 1.81
C ALA A 421 17.52 -11.65 3.03
N VAL A 422 18.26 -11.37 4.11
CA VAL A 422 17.71 -10.76 5.34
C VAL A 422 17.15 -9.36 5.05
N ILE A 423 17.90 -8.53 4.31
CA ILE A 423 17.43 -7.21 3.89
C ILE A 423 16.15 -7.33 3.07
N ASN A 424 16.11 -8.22 2.07
CA ASN A 424 14.94 -8.41 1.21
C ASN A 424 13.69 -8.83 2.00
N VAL A 425 13.82 -9.68 3.00
CA VAL A 425 12.66 -10.10 3.83
C VAL A 425 12.07 -8.91 4.56
N GLY A 426 12.91 -8.04 5.11
CA GLY A 426 12.46 -6.81 5.77
C GLY A 426 11.86 -5.83 4.78
N THR A 427 12.55 -5.50 3.71
CA THR A 427 12.09 -4.50 2.71
C THR A 427 10.85 -4.97 1.94
N ALA A 428 10.66 -6.28 1.75
CA ALA A 428 9.46 -6.83 1.10
C ALA A 428 8.16 -6.53 1.86
N THR A 429 8.22 -6.21 3.16
CA THR A 429 7.03 -5.76 3.90
C THR A 429 6.47 -4.46 3.33
N LEU A 430 7.30 -3.63 2.70
CA LEU A 430 6.88 -2.39 2.06
C LEU A 430 6.24 -2.60 0.70
N ALA A 431 6.40 -3.79 0.09
CA ALA A 431 5.78 -4.11 -1.19
C ALA A 431 4.23 -4.11 -1.12
N ALA A 432 3.68 -4.23 0.09
CA ALA A 432 2.25 -4.07 0.34
C ALA A 432 1.71 -2.69 -0.06
N PHE A 433 2.53 -1.62 0.02
CA PHE A 433 2.14 -0.26 -0.39
C PHE A 433 1.92 -0.09 -1.90
N ILE A 434 2.31 -1.07 -2.69
CA ILE A 434 2.07 -1.09 -4.15
C ILE A 434 1.24 -2.31 -4.56
N GLY A 435 0.50 -2.90 -3.63
CA GLY A 435 -0.42 -4.01 -3.92
C GLY A 435 0.27 -5.35 -4.23
N ALA A 436 1.55 -5.53 -3.87
CA ALA A 436 2.23 -6.83 -4.08
C ALA A 436 1.85 -7.90 -3.04
N GLY A 437 1.18 -7.50 -1.96
CA GLY A 437 0.71 -8.37 -0.88
C GLY A 437 1.82 -8.79 0.09
N GLY A 438 1.73 -10.02 0.60
CA GLY A 438 2.67 -10.58 1.58
C GLY A 438 2.31 -10.20 3.03
N LEU A 439 3.25 -10.45 3.95
CA LEU A 439 3.06 -10.17 5.38
C LEU A 439 2.94 -8.67 5.68
N GLY A 440 3.46 -7.83 4.77
CA GLY A 440 3.34 -6.38 4.84
C GLY A 440 1.89 -5.88 4.83
N GLU A 441 0.97 -6.62 4.23
CA GLU A 441 -0.44 -6.22 4.13
C GLU A 441 -1.10 -6.08 5.49
N PHE A 442 -0.78 -6.98 6.43
CA PHE A 442 -1.24 -6.87 7.82
C PHE A 442 -0.66 -5.65 8.53
N ILE A 443 0.61 -5.31 8.26
CA ILE A 443 1.29 -4.16 8.87
C ILE A 443 0.64 -2.87 8.39
N VAL A 444 0.47 -2.73 7.07
CA VAL A 444 -0.09 -1.54 6.42
C VAL A 444 -1.56 -1.34 6.80
N THR A 445 -2.34 -2.43 6.80
CA THR A 445 -3.75 -2.40 7.23
C THR A 445 -3.88 -2.11 8.72
N GLY A 446 -3.03 -2.75 9.54
CA GLY A 446 -3.01 -2.52 10.99
C GLY A 446 -2.64 -1.09 11.36
N LEU A 447 -1.74 -0.46 10.60
CA LEU A 447 -1.39 0.95 10.77
C LEU A 447 -2.58 1.87 10.45
N ALA A 448 -3.28 1.61 9.35
CA ALA A 448 -4.49 2.38 8.99
C ALA A 448 -5.61 2.26 10.03
N LEU A 449 -5.75 1.08 10.63
CA LEU A 449 -6.79 0.79 11.63
C LEU A 449 -6.39 1.10 13.07
N ASN A 450 -5.19 1.65 13.30
CA ASN A 450 -4.59 1.77 14.62
C ASN A 450 -4.74 0.48 15.46
N ASN A 451 -4.53 -0.68 14.81
CA ASN A 451 -4.76 -1.99 15.39
C ASN A 451 -3.43 -2.71 15.60
N THR A 452 -2.89 -2.58 16.81
CA THR A 452 -1.61 -3.21 17.21
C THR A 452 -1.61 -4.73 17.01
N SER A 453 -2.74 -5.40 17.24
CA SER A 453 -2.83 -6.85 17.04
C SER A 453 -2.62 -7.22 15.56
N LEU A 454 -3.21 -6.44 14.65
CA LEU A 454 -3.05 -6.65 13.21
C LEU A 454 -1.64 -6.30 12.73
N ILE A 455 -1.04 -5.22 13.25
CA ILE A 455 0.36 -4.87 12.98
C ILE A 455 1.29 -6.03 13.38
N LEU A 456 1.14 -6.55 14.60
CA LEU A 456 1.95 -7.65 15.12
C LEU A 456 1.72 -8.96 14.35
N ARG A 457 0.51 -9.18 13.80
CA ARG A 457 0.19 -10.34 12.94
C ARG A 457 1.03 -10.38 11.66
N GLY A 458 1.46 -9.24 11.14
CA GLY A 458 2.42 -9.17 10.02
C GLY A 458 3.88 -9.10 10.47
N ALA A 459 4.16 -8.27 11.48
CA ALA A 459 5.52 -7.96 11.90
C ALA A 459 6.24 -9.14 12.56
N ILE A 460 5.56 -9.90 13.43
CA ILE A 460 6.16 -11.05 14.13
C ILE A 460 6.53 -12.15 13.13
N PRO A 461 5.63 -12.63 12.24
CA PRO A 461 6.01 -13.64 11.26
C PRO A 461 7.12 -13.16 10.31
N ALA A 462 7.15 -11.88 9.92
CA ALA A 462 8.22 -11.34 9.09
C ALA A 462 9.59 -11.36 9.81
N ALA A 463 9.62 -10.98 11.09
CA ALA A 463 10.83 -11.05 11.92
C ALA A 463 11.30 -12.49 12.14
N VAL A 464 10.37 -13.40 12.45
CA VAL A 464 10.66 -14.85 12.57
C VAL A 464 11.21 -15.39 11.26
N LEU A 465 10.62 -15.03 10.13
CA LEU A 465 11.09 -15.45 8.81
C LEU A 465 12.51 -14.96 8.52
N ALA A 466 12.85 -13.72 8.87
CA ALA A 466 14.20 -13.19 8.72
C ALA A 466 15.23 -13.99 9.55
N ILE A 467 14.89 -14.30 10.81
CA ILE A 467 15.73 -15.12 11.70
C ILE A 467 15.89 -16.55 11.14
N LEU A 468 14.80 -17.16 10.68
CA LEU A 468 14.84 -18.51 10.09
C LEU A 468 15.72 -18.55 8.84
N ILE A 469 15.66 -17.52 7.99
CA ILE A 469 16.52 -17.38 6.83
C ILE A 469 17.98 -17.23 7.25
N GLU A 470 18.28 -16.42 8.25
CA GLU A 470 19.64 -16.27 8.78
C GLU A 470 20.20 -17.59 9.33
N ILE A 471 19.40 -18.34 10.09
CA ILE A 471 19.75 -19.67 10.60
C ILE A 471 19.96 -20.64 9.42
N ALA A 472 19.06 -20.65 8.44
CA ALA A 472 19.15 -21.52 7.27
C ALA A 472 20.46 -21.27 6.49
N PHE A 473 20.81 -20.01 6.24
CA PHE A 473 22.09 -19.67 5.58
C PHE A 473 23.31 -20.02 6.44
N THR A 474 23.20 -19.95 7.76
CA THR A 474 24.27 -20.38 8.68
C THR A 474 24.48 -21.90 8.63
N LEU A 475 23.40 -22.67 8.52
CA LEU A 475 23.47 -24.12 8.34
C LEU A 475 24.00 -24.49 6.94
N LEU A 476 23.56 -23.79 5.90
CA LEU A 476 24.07 -23.96 4.53
C LEU A 476 25.58 -23.70 4.46
N GLU A 477 26.08 -22.66 5.13
CA GLU A 477 27.52 -22.39 5.22
C GLU A 477 28.27 -23.58 5.85
N LYS A 478 27.71 -24.21 6.89
CA LYS A 478 28.31 -25.41 7.50
C LYS A 478 28.30 -26.65 6.60
N VAL A 479 27.52 -26.68 5.53
CA VAL A 479 27.51 -27.79 4.57
C VAL A 479 28.41 -27.48 3.38
N TRP A 480 28.37 -26.25 2.88
CA TRP A 480 29.00 -25.85 1.61
C TRP A 480 30.43 -25.32 1.79
N VAL A 481 30.78 -24.82 2.98
CA VAL A 481 32.14 -24.35 3.29
C VAL A 481 32.88 -25.44 4.08
N PRO A 482 34.00 -25.97 3.57
CA PRO A 482 34.87 -26.89 4.31
C PRO A 482 35.29 -26.32 5.67
N LYS A 483 35.42 -27.17 6.70
CA LYS A 483 35.72 -26.72 8.08
C LYS A 483 36.95 -25.80 8.20
N HIS A 484 37.97 -26.00 7.38
CA HIS A 484 39.21 -25.21 7.38
C HIS A 484 39.10 -23.84 6.70
N LEU A 485 38.01 -23.58 5.97
CA LEU A 485 37.73 -22.28 5.32
C LEU A 485 36.65 -21.47 6.06
N ARG A 486 36.06 -22.04 7.11
CA ARG A 486 35.16 -21.29 8.00
C ARG A 486 36.07 -20.37 8.82
N GLY A 487 35.86 -19.06 8.72
CA GLY A 487 36.66 -18.08 9.45
C GLY A 487 36.80 -18.51 10.92
N SER A 488 38.03 -18.48 11.44
CA SER A 488 38.27 -18.69 12.87
C SER A 488 37.34 -17.77 13.64
N LYS A 489 36.49 -18.35 14.48
CA LYS A 489 35.89 -17.58 15.56
C LYS A 489 36.97 -17.17 16.56
#